data_AF-A0A8X8G9I0-F1
#
_entry.id   AF-A0A8X8G9I0-F1
#
_cell.length_a   1.000
_cell.length_b   1.000
_cell.length_c   1.000
_cell.angle_alpha   90.00
_cell.angle_beta   90.00
_cell.angle_gamma   90.00
#
_symmetry.space_group_name_H-M   'P 1'
#
loop_
_entity.id
_entity.type
_entity.pdbx_description
1 polymer ?
#
loop_
_entity_poly.entity_id
_entity_poly.type
_entity_poly.pdbx_seq_one_letter_code
_entity_poly.pdbx_strand_id
1 'polypeptide(L)'
;MAFNRDRDRDSGDGDKRGGGSNFTRRRKFCRFRAEGVKEIDYKDLKTLQAYVGETGKIVPSRITGTSNLYQRQLTTAIKRARFLALLPYVVR
;
A
#
# COMPACT_ATOMS: atom_id res chain seq x y z
N MET A 1 10.97 23.06 -24.33
CA MET A 1 10.76 21.70 -24.89
C MET A 1 10.92 20.68 -23.77
N ALA A 2 10.13 19.61 -23.82
CA ALA A 2 9.45 18.97 -22.69
C ALA A 2 10.33 18.20 -21.69
N PHE A 3 10.10 18.44 -20.39
CA PHE A 3 10.50 17.60 -19.25
C PHE A 3 9.61 16.35 -19.18
N ASN A 4 9.70 15.45 -20.15
CA ASN A 4 9.01 14.16 -20.07
C ASN A 4 9.92 13.16 -19.34
N ARG A 5 9.67 13.02 -18.03
CA ARG A 5 10.25 11.96 -17.20
C ARG A 5 9.15 10.94 -16.94
N ASP A 6 8.77 10.20 -17.98
CA ASP A 6 7.89 9.04 -17.91
C ASP A 6 8.52 8.02 -16.96
N ARG A 7 7.98 7.97 -15.75
CA ARG A 7 8.51 7.24 -14.61
C ARG A 7 7.67 6.00 -14.34
N ASP A 8 7.32 5.26 -15.38
CA ASP A 8 6.70 3.94 -15.26
C ASP A 8 7.78 2.86 -15.18
N ARG A 9 8.43 2.77 -14.01
CA ARG A 9 9.20 1.58 -13.63
C ARG A 9 8.22 0.48 -13.23
N ASP A 10 7.69 -0.22 -14.22
CA ASP A 10 7.23 -1.58 -14.03
C ASP A 10 8.45 -2.46 -13.78
N SER A 11 8.66 -2.85 -12.52
CA SER A 11 9.67 -3.85 -12.17
C SER A 11 8.96 -5.19 -11.97
N GLY A 12 8.70 -5.85 -13.10
CA GLY A 12 8.49 -7.29 -13.19
C GLY A 12 9.81 -7.99 -13.54
N ASP A 13 10.13 -8.99 -12.73
CA ASP A 13 11.10 -10.08 -12.92
C ASP A 13 12.62 -9.82 -13.05
N GLY A 14 13.35 -10.63 -12.29
CA GLY A 14 14.79 -10.54 -12.07
C GLY A 14 15.22 -11.57 -11.03
N ASP A 15 15.15 -12.85 -11.42
CA ASP A 15 15.90 -13.95 -10.79
C ASP A 15 17.40 -13.71 -11.00
N LYS A 16 18.21 -13.53 -9.92
CA LYS A 16 19.62 -13.98 -9.81
C LYS A 16 20.10 -14.03 -8.34
N ARG A 17 20.09 -15.27 -7.81
CA ARG A 17 21.14 -15.97 -7.03
C ARG A 17 21.79 -15.28 -5.80
N GLY A 18 21.61 -15.91 -4.62
CA GLY A 18 22.52 -15.70 -3.48
C GLY A 18 22.06 -16.26 -2.12
N GLY A 19 22.04 -17.58 -1.95
CA GLY A 19 22.36 -18.27 -0.69
C GLY A 19 21.37 -18.25 0.50
N GLY A 20 20.76 -19.41 0.77
CA GLY A 20 20.63 -19.91 2.15
C GLY A 20 19.26 -19.81 2.85
N SER A 21 18.66 -20.99 3.05
CA SER A 21 17.54 -21.35 3.93
C SER A 21 16.11 -21.25 3.37
N ASN A 22 15.41 -22.39 3.51
CA ASN A 22 14.08 -22.72 3.03
C ASN A 22 12.96 -21.90 3.71
N PHE A 23 12.91 -20.60 3.47
CA PHE A 23 11.69 -19.83 3.61
C PHE A 23 11.43 -19.13 2.29
N THR A 24 10.70 -19.81 1.40
CA THR A 24 10.12 -19.20 0.21
C THR A 24 9.13 -18.13 0.65
N ARG A 25 9.63 -16.92 0.97
CA ARG A 25 8.81 -15.74 1.18
C ARG A 25 8.18 -15.44 -0.17
N ARG A 26 6.96 -15.96 -0.39
CA ARG A 26 6.13 -15.64 -1.55
C ARG A 26 6.18 -14.12 -1.74
N ARG A 27 6.55 -13.70 -2.95
CA ARG A 27 6.55 -12.29 -3.33
C ARG A 27 5.12 -11.78 -3.14
N LYS A 28 4.95 -10.82 -2.23
CA LYS A 28 3.65 -10.19 -1.99
C LYS A 28 3.39 -9.21 -3.12
N PHE A 29 2.23 -9.33 -3.77
CA PHE A 29 1.81 -8.43 -4.84
C PHE A 29 0.91 -7.32 -4.29
N CYS A 30 0.97 -6.15 -4.92
CA CYS A 30 0.13 -5.02 -4.54
C CYS A 30 -1.26 -5.15 -5.17
N ARG A 31 -2.30 -5.30 -4.35
CA ARG A 31 -3.70 -5.43 -4.83
C ARG A 31 -4.16 -4.25 -5.69
N PHE A 32 -3.88 -3.02 -5.26
CA PHE A 32 -4.24 -1.81 -6.03
C PHE A 32 -3.64 -1.75 -7.44
N ARG A 33 -2.47 -2.38 -7.63
CA ARG A 33 -1.82 -2.43 -8.93
C ARG A 33 -2.45 -3.47 -9.83
N ALA A 34 -2.85 -4.61 -9.27
CA ALA A 34 -3.56 -5.66 -10.00
C ALA A 34 -4.98 -5.23 -10.38
N GLU A 35 -5.65 -4.46 -9.52
CA GLU A 35 -7.00 -3.93 -9.76
C GLU A 35 -7.01 -2.68 -10.65
N GLY A 36 -5.84 -2.11 -11.00
CA GLY A 36 -5.74 -0.93 -11.87
C GLY A 36 -6.28 0.36 -11.24
N VAL A 37 -6.35 0.42 -9.91
CA VAL A 37 -6.86 1.59 -9.19
C VAL A 37 -5.85 2.75 -9.31
N LYS A 38 -6.33 3.92 -9.75
CA LYS A 38 -5.48 5.12 -9.93
C LYS A 38 -5.33 5.93 -8.65
N GLU A 39 -6.40 6.05 -7.87
CA GLU A 39 -6.44 6.84 -6.65
C GLU A 39 -7.27 6.12 -5.58
N ILE A 40 -6.86 6.27 -4.32
CA ILE A 40 -7.50 5.66 -3.16
C ILE A 40 -8.22 6.77 -2.39
N ASP A 41 -9.54 6.71 -2.37
CA ASP A 41 -10.38 7.71 -1.72
C ASP A 41 -10.49 7.48 -0.21
N TYR A 42 -10.63 8.58 0.54
CA TYR A 42 -10.83 8.54 1.99
C TYR A 42 -12.25 8.11 2.41
N LYS A 43 -13.18 8.06 1.44
CA LYS A 43 -14.59 7.70 1.65
C LYS A 43 -14.81 6.19 1.64
N ASP A 44 -13.88 5.42 1.07
CA ASP A 44 -13.98 3.97 0.95
C ASP A 44 -13.56 3.26 2.24
N LEU A 45 -14.42 3.29 3.24
CA LEU A 45 -14.10 2.74 4.57
C LEU A 45 -13.74 1.26 4.52
N LYS A 46 -14.39 0.48 3.65
CA LYS A 46 -14.13 -0.96 3.49
C LYS A 46 -12.70 -1.24 3.07
N THR A 47 -12.15 -0.45 2.16
CA THR A 47 -10.76 -0.63 1.71
C THR A 47 -9.81 -0.15 2.79
N LEU A 48 -10.04 1.04 3.37
CA LEU A 48 -9.16 1.64 4.37
C LEU A 48 -9.08 0.82 5.66
N GLN A 49 -10.19 0.23 6.11
CA GLN A 49 -10.24 -0.64 7.30
C GLN A 49 -9.31 -1.85 7.15
N ALA A 50 -9.16 -2.42 5.95
CA ALA A 50 -8.25 -3.53 5.70
C ALA A 50 -6.75 -3.14 5.86
N TYR A 51 -6.43 -1.85 5.84
CA TYR A 51 -5.07 -1.31 6.02
C TYR A 51 -4.85 -0.66 7.39
N VAL A 52 -5.83 -0.76 8.29
CA VAL A 52 -5.72 -0.33 9.69
C VAL A 52 -5.76 -1.57 10.57
N GLY A 53 -4.81 -1.71 11.48
CA GLY A 53 -4.78 -2.81 12.44
C GLY A 53 -5.77 -2.62 13.58
N GLU A 54 -5.96 -3.65 14.39
CA GLU A 54 -6.89 -3.67 15.54
C GLU A 54 -6.70 -2.49 16.51
N THR A 55 -5.46 -2.03 16.68
CA THR A 55 -5.12 -0.89 17.55
C THR A 55 -5.42 0.48 16.94
N GLY A 56 -5.95 0.54 15.72
CA GLY A 56 -6.13 1.79 14.98
C GLY A 56 -4.82 2.31 14.35
N LYS A 57 -3.73 1.53 14.32
CA LYS A 57 -2.46 1.90 13.65
C LYS A 57 -2.47 1.52 12.17
N ILE A 58 -1.78 2.29 11.34
CA ILE A 58 -1.67 1.98 9.90
C ILE A 58 -0.72 0.79 9.71
N VAL A 59 -1.17 -0.22 8.96
CA VAL A 59 -0.36 -1.40 8.67
C VAL A 59 0.78 -1.06 7.70
N PRO A 60 2.04 -1.41 8.01
CA PRO A 60 3.17 -1.09 7.14
C PRO A 60 3.19 -1.93 5.86
N SER A 61 3.74 -1.37 4.79
CA SER A 61 3.78 -1.99 3.45
C SER A 61 4.46 -3.36 3.40
N ARG A 62 5.37 -3.67 4.34
CA ARG A 62 6.01 -4.99 4.45
C ARG A 62 5.04 -6.13 4.75
N ILE A 63 3.92 -5.82 5.41
CA ILE A 63 2.90 -6.79 5.78
C ILE A 63 1.90 -6.94 4.63
N THR A 64 1.43 -5.83 4.09
CA THR A 64 0.37 -5.77 3.06
C THR A 64 0.86 -6.01 1.64
N GLY A 65 2.15 -5.77 1.34
CA GLY A 65 2.70 -5.87 -0.01
C GLY A 65 2.31 -4.73 -0.96
N THR A 66 1.83 -3.61 -0.42
CA THR A 66 1.47 -2.42 -1.21
C THR A 66 2.71 -1.71 -1.76
N SER A 67 2.61 -1.18 -2.99
CA SER A 67 3.69 -0.37 -3.56
C SER A 67 3.88 0.92 -2.77
N ASN A 68 5.08 1.51 -2.82
CA ASN A 68 5.37 2.73 -2.05
C ASN A 68 4.47 3.91 -2.48
N LEU A 69 4.13 4.00 -3.77
CA LEU A 69 3.24 5.03 -4.31
C LEU A 69 1.84 4.92 -3.70
N TYR A 70 1.25 3.72 -3.74
CA TYR A 70 -0.07 3.46 -3.15
C TYR A 70 -0.05 3.56 -1.63
N GLN A 71 1.06 3.20 -0.96
CA GLN A 71 1.17 3.35 0.49
C GLN A 71 1.12 4.82 0.91
N ARG A 72 1.74 5.74 0.15
CA ARG A 72 1.66 7.20 0.42
C ARG A 72 0.23 7.72 0.24
N GLN A 73 -0.43 7.30 -0.83
CA GLN A 73 -1.84 7.64 -1.07
C GLN A 73 -2.74 7.12 0.07
N LEU A 74 -2.59 5.85 0.44
CA LEU A 74 -3.28 5.24 1.59
C LEU A 74 -3.06 6.03 2.87
N THR A 75 -1.81 6.38 3.20
CA THR A 75 -1.55 7.12 4.45
C THR A 75 -2.23 8.49 4.45
N THR A 76 -2.31 9.16 3.30
CA THR A 76 -3.00 10.45 3.17
C THR A 76 -4.51 10.27 3.31
N ALA A 77 -5.09 9.26 2.64
CA ALA A 77 -6.51 8.94 2.70
C ALA A 77 -6.94 8.54 4.12
N ILE A 78 -6.18 7.67 4.81
CA ILE A 78 -6.45 7.25 6.19
C ILE A 78 -6.38 8.45 7.14
N LYS A 79 -5.39 9.34 6.99
CA LYS A 79 -5.30 10.55 7.82
C LYS A 79 -6.54 11.44 7.62
N ARG A 80 -6.94 11.70 6.37
CA ARG A 80 -8.17 12.47 6.06
C ARG A 80 -9.40 11.83 6.67
N ALA A 81 -9.58 10.52 6.52
CA ALA A 81 -10.68 9.78 7.12
C ALA A 81 -10.72 9.90 8.65
N ARG A 82 -9.57 9.90 9.32
CA ARG A 82 -9.48 10.11 10.78
C ARG A 82 -9.84 11.53 11.21
N PHE A 83 -9.44 12.55 10.44
CA PHE A 83 -9.85 13.94 10.71
C PHE A 83 -11.36 14.12 10.61
N LEU A 84 -12.02 13.38 9.72
CA LEU A 84 -13.47 13.39 9.53
C LEU A 84 -14.22 12.41 10.46
N ALA A 85 -13.53 11.84 11.46
CA ALA A 85 -14.07 10.86 12.41
C ALA A 85 -14.64 9.57 11.77
N LEU A 86 -14.28 9.26 10.52
CA LEU A 86 -14.69 8.02 9.85
C LEU A 86 -13.88 6.80 10.31
N LEU A 87 -12.66 7.02 10.80
CA LEU A 87 -11.78 6.00 11.36
C LEU A 87 -11.24 6.46 12.72
N PRO A 88 -11.15 5.57 13.72
CA PRO A 88 -10.61 5.92 15.02
C PRO A 88 -9.07 6.08 14.97
N TYR A 89 -8.54 6.94 15.83
CA TYR A 89 -7.09 7.04 16.09
C TYR A 89 -6.59 5.92 16.99
N VAL A 90 -7.41 5.52 17.95
CA VAL A 90 -7.16 4.46 18.93
C VAL A 90 -8.46 3.70 19.11
N VAL A 91 -8.40 2.38 18.98
CA VAL A 91 -9.49 1.49 19.39
C VAL A 91 -9.28 1.21 20.87
N ARG A 92 -10.30 1.48 21.68
CA ARG A 92 -10.26 1.36 23.14
C ARG A 92 -10.67 -0.03 23.59
#